data_AF-A0A256W7P9-F1
#
_entry.id   AF-A0A256W7P9-F1
#
_cell.length_a   1.000
_cell.length_b   1.000
_cell.length_c   1.000
_cell.angle_alpha   90.00
_cell.angle_beta   90.00
_cell.angle_gamma   90.00
#
_symmetry.space_group_name_H-M   'P 1'
#
loop_
_entity.id
_entity.type
_entity.pdbx_description
1 polymer ?
#
loop_
_entity_poly.entity_id
_entity_poly.type
_entity_poly.pdbx_seq_one_letter_code
_entity_poly.pdbx_strand_id
1 'polypeptide(L)'
;MLISISRIKKWEKGRKISKLIEALHTNDDDLRQAICLILGSSKSVHAIKSLQYIEENDSNEFVKIAAHKSLKHLMANIEFEELEPQIINEQTVLSPVHAF
;
A
#
# COMPACT_ATOMS: atom_id res chain seq x y z
N MET A 1 4.36 -12.75 -17.85
CA MET A 1 5.70 -12.12 -17.71
C MET A 1 6.61 -13.12 -16.98
N LEU A 2 7.86 -13.34 -17.42
CA LEU A 2 8.82 -14.15 -16.67
C LEU A 2 9.59 -13.28 -15.67
N ILE A 3 9.15 -13.33 -14.42
CA ILE A 3 9.76 -12.62 -13.29
C ILE A 3 10.39 -13.63 -12.34
N SER A 4 11.44 -13.23 -11.63
CA SER A 4 12.08 -14.09 -10.63
C SER A 4 12.13 -13.40 -9.28
N ILE A 5 12.17 -14.18 -8.21
CA ILE A 5 12.28 -13.66 -6.85
C ILE A 5 13.50 -12.74 -6.65
N SER A 6 14.63 -13.07 -7.29
CA SER A 6 15.84 -12.23 -7.26
C SER A 6 15.60 -10.85 -7.88
N ARG A 7 14.79 -10.78 -8.95
CA ARG A 7 14.43 -9.52 -9.59
C ARG A 7 13.49 -8.69 -8.72
N ILE A 8 12.50 -9.34 -8.10
CA ILE A 8 11.58 -8.70 -7.14
C ILE A 8 12.35 -8.09 -5.97
N LYS A 9 13.28 -8.85 -5.36
CA LYS A 9 14.17 -8.35 -4.28
C LYS A 9 15.02 -7.16 -4.71
N LYS A 10 15.48 -7.12 -5.97
CA LYS A 10 16.22 -5.97 -6.50
C LYS A 10 15.33 -4.72 -6.60
N TRP A 11 14.07 -4.87 -7.00
CA TRP A 11 13.12 -3.77 -7.07
C TRP A 11 12.69 -3.26 -5.69
N GLU A 12 12.47 -4.16 -4.73
CA GLU A 12 12.22 -3.82 -3.33
C GLU A 12 13.34 -2.94 -2.76
N LYS A 13 14.59 -3.41 -2.82
CA LYS A 13 15.76 -2.65 -2.33
C LYS A 13 15.90 -1.29 -3.01
N GLY A 14 15.58 -1.22 -4.31
CA GLY A 14 15.61 0.00 -5.08
C GLY A 14 14.36 0.88 -4.97
N ARG A 15 13.40 0.53 -4.07
CA ARG A 15 12.10 1.18 -3.91
C ARG A 15 11.35 1.41 -5.23
N LYS A 16 11.46 0.45 -6.16
CA LYS A 16 10.84 0.53 -7.50
C LYS A 16 9.39 0.08 -7.45
N ILE A 17 8.54 0.85 -6.77
CA ILE A 17 7.14 0.52 -6.50
C ILE A 17 6.35 0.27 -7.80
N SER A 18 6.53 1.10 -8.82
CA SER A 18 5.87 0.91 -10.12
C SER A 18 6.19 -0.43 -10.78
N LYS A 19 7.44 -0.91 -10.65
CA LYS A 19 7.84 -2.23 -11.16
C LYS A 19 7.26 -3.38 -10.34
N LEU A 20 7.14 -3.20 -9.03
CA LEU A 20 6.48 -4.19 -8.17
C LEU A 20 4.97 -4.27 -8.48
N ILE A 21 4.32 -3.14 -8.72
CA ILE A 21 2.90 -3.10 -9.16
C ILE A 21 2.74 -3.82 -10.50
N GLU A 22 3.58 -3.51 -11.49
CA GLU A 22 3.56 -4.18 -12.81
C GLU A 22 3.74 -5.70 -12.67
N ALA A 23 4.55 -6.13 -11.70
CA ALA A 23 4.86 -7.53 -11.46
C ALA A 23 3.69 -8.34 -10.84
N LEU A 24 2.65 -7.69 -10.30
CA LEU A 24 1.44 -8.37 -9.83
C LEU A 24 0.71 -9.12 -10.96
N HIS A 25 0.97 -8.81 -12.23
CA HIS A 25 0.38 -9.50 -13.39
C HIS A 25 1.14 -10.79 -13.79
N THR A 26 1.98 -11.34 -12.92
CA THR A 26 2.62 -12.63 -13.17
C THR A 26 1.64 -13.80 -12.98
N ASN A 27 1.85 -14.88 -13.74
CA ASN A 27 1.06 -16.11 -13.61
C ASN A 27 1.52 -16.98 -12.43
N ASP A 28 2.57 -16.58 -11.73
CA ASP A 28 3.14 -17.30 -10.61
C ASP A 28 2.54 -16.77 -9.30
N ASP A 29 1.70 -17.59 -8.68
CA ASP A 29 0.95 -17.25 -7.48
C ASP A 29 1.88 -16.97 -6.28
N ASP A 30 2.98 -17.71 -6.15
CA ASP A 30 3.96 -17.52 -5.07
C ASP A 30 4.66 -16.15 -5.22
N LEU A 31 4.98 -15.77 -6.46
CA LEU A 31 5.53 -14.45 -6.73
C LEU A 31 4.50 -13.34 -6.51
N ARG A 32 3.22 -13.51 -6.91
CA ARG A 32 2.17 -12.52 -6.61
C ARG A 32 2.00 -12.33 -5.11
N GLN A 33 2.00 -13.42 -4.34
CA GLN A 33 1.95 -13.37 -2.89
C GLN A 33 3.14 -12.59 -2.30
N ALA A 34 4.37 -12.91 -2.72
CA ALA A 34 5.57 -12.21 -2.26
C ALA A 34 5.53 -10.71 -2.58
N ILE A 35 5.07 -10.35 -3.78
CA ILE A 35 4.94 -8.95 -4.20
C ILE A 35 3.90 -8.21 -3.34
N CYS A 36 2.76 -8.83 -3.02
CA CYS A 36 1.76 -8.22 -2.14
C CYS A 36 2.37 -7.82 -0.79
N LEU A 37 3.09 -8.75 -0.15
CA LEU A 37 3.74 -8.52 1.14
C LEU A 37 4.76 -7.37 1.08
N ILE A 38 5.59 -7.33 0.04
CA ILE A 38 6.58 -6.27 -0.18
C ILE A 38 5.89 -4.91 -0.34
N LEU A 39 4.82 -4.86 -1.13
CA LEU A 39 4.05 -3.64 -1.34
C LEU A 39 3.38 -3.16 -0.03
N GLY A 40 2.89 -4.07 0.80
CA GLY A 40 2.34 -3.76 2.13
C GLY A 40 3.36 -3.07 3.05
N SER A 41 4.63 -3.48 2.99
CA SER A 41 5.71 -2.87 3.78
C SER A 41 6.30 -1.61 3.14
N SER A 42 5.90 -1.24 1.93
CA SER A 42 6.52 -0.14 1.18
C SER A 42 6.13 1.27 1.64
N LYS A 43 5.10 1.39 2.51
CA LYS A 43 4.45 2.67 2.90
C LYS A 43 3.95 3.52 1.73
N SER A 44 3.87 2.97 0.52
CA SER A 44 3.47 3.73 -0.67
C SER A 44 1.96 3.63 -0.90
N VAL A 45 1.27 4.76 -0.78
CA VAL A 45 -0.17 4.91 -1.13
C VAL A 45 -0.50 4.42 -2.55
N HIS A 46 0.46 4.50 -3.48
CA HIS A 46 0.28 4.02 -4.86
C HIS A 46 0.00 2.52 -4.96
N ALA A 47 0.33 1.73 -3.93
CA ALA A 47 0.08 0.29 -3.91
C ALA A 47 -1.36 -0.07 -3.51
N ILE A 48 -2.11 0.85 -2.90
CA ILE A 48 -3.43 0.56 -2.31
C ILE A 48 -4.40 0.01 -3.35
N LYS A 49 -4.61 0.74 -4.46
CA LYS A 49 -5.56 0.32 -5.51
C LYS A 49 -5.19 -1.03 -6.13
N SER A 50 -3.90 -1.26 -6.34
CA SER A 50 -3.42 -2.54 -6.90
C SER A 50 -3.63 -3.69 -5.93
N LEU A 51 -3.37 -3.50 -4.63
CA LEU A 51 -3.62 -4.53 -3.62
C LEU A 51 -5.12 -4.80 -3.45
N GLN A 52 -5.99 -3.77 -3.48
CA GLN A 52 -7.45 -3.94 -3.42
C GLN A 52 -7.95 -4.78 -4.60
N TYR A 53 -7.46 -4.48 -5.80
CA TYR A 53 -7.81 -5.26 -6.98
C TYR A 53 -7.43 -6.74 -6.81
N ILE A 54 -6.22 -7.03 -6.30
CA ILE A 54 -5.78 -8.41 -6.06
C ILE A 54 -6.63 -9.09 -4.99
N GLU A 55 -6.93 -8.43 -3.88
CA GLU A 55 -7.79 -8.96 -2.82
C GLU A 55 -9.16 -9.42 -3.35
N GLU A 56 -9.76 -8.63 -4.23
CA GLU A 56 -11.10 -8.91 -4.78
C GLU A 56 -11.06 -9.93 -5.94
N ASN A 57 -10.05 -9.84 -6.81
CA ASN A 57 -10.11 -10.44 -8.15
C ASN A 57 -9.11 -11.58 -8.38
N ASP A 58 -8.12 -11.80 -7.53
CA ASP A 58 -7.16 -12.89 -7.75
C ASP A 58 -7.84 -14.27 -7.68
N SER A 59 -7.41 -15.20 -8.52
CA SER A 59 -7.95 -16.56 -8.55
C SER A 59 -7.42 -17.42 -7.40
N ASN A 60 -6.28 -17.05 -6.81
CA ASN A 60 -5.66 -17.79 -5.73
C ASN A 60 -6.00 -17.16 -4.36
N GLU A 61 -6.64 -17.94 -3.49
CA GLU A 61 -7.08 -17.49 -2.17
C GLU A 61 -5.93 -17.06 -1.24
N PHE A 62 -4.77 -17.70 -1.33
CA PHE A 62 -3.60 -17.30 -0.54
C PHE A 62 -3.03 -15.96 -0.98
N VAL A 63 -3.17 -15.63 -2.27
CA VAL A 63 -2.79 -14.32 -2.80
C VAL A 63 -3.77 -13.25 -2.33
N LYS A 64 -5.08 -13.53 -2.32
CA LYS A 64 -6.11 -12.64 -1.77
C LYS A 64 -5.87 -12.32 -0.29
N ILE A 65 -5.63 -13.35 0.53
CA ILE A 65 -5.31 -13.18 1.96
C ILE A 65 -4.04 -12.33 2.15
N ALA A 66 -3.02 -12.53 1.32
CA ALA A 66 -1.80 -11.73 1.39
C ALA A 66 -2.04 -10.27 1.02
N ALA A 67 -2.85 -10.00 0.00
CA ALA A 67 -3.26 -8.64 -0.37
C ALA A 67 -4.04 -7.96 0.76
N HIS A 68 -5.04 -8.64 1.35
CA HIS A 68 -5.80 -8.13 2.50
C HIS A 68 -4.89 -7.75 3.68
N LYS A 69 -3.99 -8.67 4.08
CA LYS A 69 -3.04 -8.40 5.18
C LYS A 69 -2.11 -7.23 4.86
N SER A 70 -1.67 -7.14 3.62
CA SER A 70 -0.78 -6.08 3.14
C SER A 70 -1.47 -4.72 3.15
N LEU A 71 -2.74 -4.66 2.75
CA LEU A 71 -3.56 -3.44 2.84
C LEU A 71 -3.73 -2.98 4.27
N LYS A 72 -4.13 -3.88 5.18
CA LYS A 72 -4.28 -3.55 6.60
C LYS A 72 -2.99 -2.99 7.19
N HIS A 73 -1.85 -3.61 6.88
CA HIS A 73 -0.55 -3.14 7.35
C HIS A 73 -0.15 -1.80 6.72
N LEU A 74 -0.37 -1.63 5.42
CA LEU A 74 -0.04 -0.41 4.69
C LEU A 74 -0.84 0.78 5.21
N MET A 75 -2.16 0.62 5.36
CA MET A 75 -3.06 1.67 5.85
C MET A 75 -2.74 2.06 7.29
N ALA A 76 -2.53 1.07 8.17
CA ALA A 76 -2.09 1.34 9.53
C ALA A 76 -0.79 2.16 9.55
N ASN A 77 0.16 1.88 8.65
CA ASN A 77 1.43 2.63 8.60
C ASN A 77 1.31 4.04 7.99
N ILE A 78 0.28 4.31 7.17
CA ILE A 78 0.03 5.64 6.59
C ILE A 78 -0.70 6.53 7.59
N GLU A 79 -1.64 5.98 8.36
CA GLU A 79 -2.45 6.72 9.35
C GLU A 79 -1.60 7.40 10.44
N PHE A 80 -0.38 6.94 10.70
CA PHE A 80 0.52 7.56 11.69
C PHE A 80 1.33 8.76 11.17
N GLU A 81 1.30 9.07 9.87
CA GLU A 81 2.17 10.11 9.28
C GLU A 81 1.44 11.46 9.06
N GLU A 82 0.11 11.54 9.30
CA GLU A 82 -0.71 12.74 9.00
C GLU A 82 -1.23 13.51 10.24
N LEU A 83 -0.76 13.19 11.45
CA LEU A 83 -1.14 13.90 12.68
C LEU A 83 0.06 14.56 13.37
N GLU A 84 0.81 15.41 12.66
CA GLU A 84 1.49 16.49 13.38
C GLU A 84 0.45 17.59 13.66
N PRO A 85 0.08 17.87 14.91
CA PRO A 85 -0.73 19.03 15.21
C PRO A 85 0.03 20.25 14.70
N GLN A 86 -0.53 20.96 13.73
CA GLN A 86 -0.12 22.33 13.47
C GLN A 86 -0.29 23.05 14.81
N ILE A 87 0.82 23.42 15.44
CA ILE A 87 0.81 24.31 16.60
C ILE A 87 0.28 25.64 16.07
N ILE A 88 -1.04 25.82 16.12
CA ILE A 88 -1.66 27.10 15.88
C ILE A 88 -1.28 27.94 17.09
N ASN A 89 -0.23 28.74 16.93
CA ASN A 89 0.18 29.69 17.96
C ASN A 89 -1.04 30.51 18.37
N GLU A 90 -1.27 30.53 19.69
CA GLU A 90 -2.36 31.21 20.36
C GLU A 90 -2.48 32.67 19.89
N GLN A 91 -3.50 32.96 19.07
CA GLN A 91 -4.28 34.21 19.06
C GLN A 91 -5.26 34.20 17.89
N THR A 92 -6.40 33.53 18.06
CA THR A 92 -7.72 34.14 17.82
C THR A 92 -8.80 33.18 18.30
N VAL A 93 -9.27 33.44 19.51
CA VAL A 93 -10.60 32.99 19.92
C VAL A 93 -11.59 33.78 19.08
N LEU A 94 -12.41 33.14 18.25
CA LEU A 94 -13.79 33.55 18.03
C LEU A 94 -14.62 32.33 17.64
N SER A 95 -15.70 32.17 18.40
CA SER A 95 -16.67 31.07 18.48
C SER A 95 -17.71 31.12 17.33
N PRO A 96 -18.66 30.17 17.24
CA PRO A 96 -19.27 29.74 15.99
C PRO A 96 -20.41 30.65 15.52
N VAL A 97 -20.56 30.83 14.20
CA VAL A 97 -21.82 31.27 13.60
C VAL A 97 -22.09 30.52 12.30
N HIS A 98 -23.26 29.88 12.30
CA HIS A 98 -24.09 29.38 11.22
C HIS A 98 -23.90 29.97 9.82
N ALA A 99 -24.08 29.10 8.82
CA ALA A 99 -25.04 29.22 7.71
C ALA A 99 -24.43 28.64 6.42
N PHE A 100 -24.96 27.52 5.94
CA PHE A 100 -25.87 27.49 4.78
C PHE A 100 -26.76 26.26 4.89
#